data_AF-A0A7K4BI53-F1
#
_entry.id   AF-A0A7K4BI53-F1
#
_cell.length_a   1.000
_cell.length_b   1.000
_cell.length_c   1.000
_cell.angle_alpha   90.00
_cell.angle_beta   90.00
_cell.angle_gamma   90.00
#
_symmetry.space_group_name_H-M   'P 1'
#
loop_
_entity.id
_entity.type
_entity.pdbx_description
1 polymer ?
#
loop_
_entity_poly.entity_id
_entity_poly.type
_entity_poly.pdbx_seq_one_letter_code
_entity_poly.pdbx_strand_id
1 'polypeptide(L)'
;MHSEINPWSNNQTVDVDRLFAGFGIEPIGEVARRLPEVPSFIRRGVVVGHRDYQMIADAIRNRTPFHVLTGFMPSGLPHLGHLMVMKEVVWHVQQGGNGYV
;
A
#
# COMPACT_ATOMS: atom_id res chain seq x y z
N MET A 1 -29.26 1.61 -1.03
CA MET A 1 -28.62 2.77 -0.38
C MET A 1 -27.13 2.65 -0.62
N HIS A 2 -26.50 3.65 -1.24
CA HIS A 2 -25.07 3.60 -1.54
C HIS A 2 -24.27 3.70 -0.24
N SER A 3 -23.49 2.67 0.06
CA SER A 3 -22.50 2.68 1.12
C SER A 3 -21.47 3.78 0.85
N GLU A 4 -21.48 4.84 1.65
CA GLU A 4 -20.48 5.89 1.59
C GLU A 4 -19.15 5.33 2.07
N ILE A 5 -18.12 5.35 1.21
CA ILE A 5 -16.80 4.81 1.54
C ILE A 5 -16.01 5.91 2.23
N ASN A 6 -15.80 5.77 3.54
CA ASN A 6 -14.99 6.69 4.34
C ASN A 6 -14.07 5.92 5.31
N PRO A 7 -13.02 6.57 5.86
CA PRO A 7 -12.05 5.92 6.75
C PRO A 7 -12.60 5.27 8.02
N TRP A 8 -13.84 5.57 8.39
CA TRP A 8 -14.49 5.07 9.61
C TRP A 8 -15.60 4.03 9.33
N SER A 9 -15.88 3.75 8.06
CA SER A 9 -16.93 2.81 7.63
C SER A 9 -16.38 1.40 7.40
N ASN A 10 -17.13 0.37 7.82
CA ASN A 10 -16.68 -1.04 7.75
C ASN A 10 -17.61 -1.90 6.85
N ASN A 11 -18.03 -1.36 5.70
CA ASN A 11 -19.01 -2.02 4.84
C ASN A 11 -18.42 -3.20 4.04
N GLN A 12 -19.18 -4.29 3.97
CA GLN A 12 -18.72 -5.63 3.56
C GLN A 12 -18.71 -5.90 2.04
N THR A 13 -19.07 -4.94 1.19
CA THR A 13 -19.00 -5.12 -0.26
C THR A 13 -18.43 -3.87 -0.89
N VAL A 14 -17.11 -3.90 -1.09
CA VAL A 14 -16.38 -2.82 -1.72
C VAL A 14 -16.25 -3.13 -3.21
N ASP A 15 -16.88 -2.30 -4.02
CA ASP A 15 -16.67 -2.29 -5.47
C ASP A 15 -15.30 -1.64 -5.75
N VAL A 16 -14.30 -2.50 -5.95
CA VAL A 16 -12.91 -2.10 -6.15
C VAL A 16 -12.74 -1.29 -7.44
N ASP A 17 -13.47 -1.63 -8.50
CA ASP A 17 -13.39 -0.91 -9.78
C ASP A 17 -13.93 0.51 -9.64
N ARG A 18 -15.06 0.66 -8.93
CA ARG A 18 -15.62 1.98 -8.62
C ARG A 18 -14.69 2.80 -7.71
N LEU A 19 -14.02 2.17 -6.76
CA LEU A 19 -13.00 2.83 -5.95
C LEU A 19 -11.84 3.33 -6.81
N PHE A 20 -11.36 2.50 -7.74
CA PHE A 20 -10.21 2.83 -8.55
C PHE A 20 -10.50 4.06 -9.43
N ALA A 21 -11.65 4.04 -10.10
CA ALA A 21 -12.09 5.17 -10.91
C ALA A 21 -12.37 6.43 -10.06
N GLY A 22 -13.07 6.28 -8.93
CA GLY A 22 -13.47 7.40 -8.08
C GLY A 22 -12.30 8.08 -7.36
N PHE A 23 -11.25 7.33 -7.05
CA PHE A 23 -10.09 7.82 -6.30
C PHE A 23 -8.81 7.88 -7.13
N GLY A 24 -8.85 7.70 -8.46
CA GLY A 24 -7.65 7.76 -9.31
C GLY A 24 -6.56 6.80 -8.85
N ILE A 25 -6.94 5.54 -8.60
CA ILE A 25 -6.03 4.46 -8.21
C ILE A 25 -5.80 3.59 -9.43
N GLU A 26 -4.53 3.24 -9.67
CA GLU A 26 -4.12 2.32 -10.73
C GLU A 26 -3.83 0.92 -10.16
N PRO A 27 -4.04 -0.16 -10.92
CA PRO A 27 -3.68 -1.51 -10.49
C PRO A 27 -2.17 -1.69 -10.29
N ILE A 28 -1.77 -2.32 -9.18
CA ILE A 28 -0.35 -2.53 -8.85
C ILE A 28 0.40 -3.48 -9.79
N GLY A 29 -0.33 -4.34 -10.52
CA GLY A 29 0.26 -5.42 -11.31
C GLY A 29 1.33 -4.95 -12.31
N GLU A 30 1.06 -3.87 -13.04
CA GLU A 30 1.99 -3.31 -14.03
C GLU A 30 3.28 -2.79 -13.37
N VAL A 31 3.15 -2.07 -12.25
CA VAL A 31 4.27 -1.46 -11.55
C VAL A 31 5.07 -2.47 -10.74
N ALA A 32 4.42 -3.50 -10.19
CA ALA A 32 5.08 -4.57 -9.44
C ALA A 32 6.17 -5.27 -10.28
N ARG A 33 5.99 -5.36 -11.60
CA ARG A 33 6.99 -5.95 -12.52
C ARG A 33 8.29 -5.15 -12.62
N ARG A 34 8.30 -3.89 -12.18
CA ARG A 34 9.50 -3.04 -12.14
C ARG A 34 10.35 -3.25 -10.89
N LEU A 35 9.78 -3.87 -9.85
CA LEU A 35 10.48 -4.12 -8.59
C LEU A 35 11.54 -5.22 -8.78
N PRO A 36 12.69 -5.11 -8.08
CA PRO A 36 13.72 -6.15 -8.11
C PRO A 36 13.23 -7.47 -7.48
N GLU A 37 12.35 -7.37 -6.48
CA GLU A 37 11.65 -8.49 -5.86
C GLU A 37 10.21 -8.09 -5.55
N VAL A 38 9.23 -8.94 -5.86
CA VAL A 38 7.82 -8.68 -5.56
C VAL A 38 7.48 -9.23 -4.17
N PRO A 39 7.18 -8.38 -3.17
CA PRO A 39 6.89 -8.84 -1.82
C PRO A 39 5.59 -9.64 -1.75
N SER A 40 5.48 -10.50 -0.73
CA SER A 40 4.36 -11.44 -0.61
C SER A 40 2.97 -10.79 -0.58
N PHE A 41 2.84 -9.57 -0.04
CA PHE A 41 1.57 -8.84 0.03
C PHE A 41 1.13 -8.28 -1.32
N ILE A 42 2.06 -7.95 -2.23
CA ILE A 42 1.73 -7.61 -3.63
C ILE A 42 1.46 -8.90 -4.41
N ARG A 43 2.36 -9.88 -4.32
CA ARG A 43 2.25 -11.15 -5.07
C ARG A 43 0.95 -11.92 -4.79
N ARG A 44 0.42 -11.83 -3.55
CA ARG A 44 -0.82 -12.48 -3.14
C ARG A 44 -2.08 -11.62 -3.33
N GLY A 45 -1.96 -10.44 -3.93
CA GLY A 45 -3.10 -9.55 -4.18
C GLY A 45 -3.70 -8.94 -2.91
N VAL A 46 -2.90 -8.72 -1.86
CA VAL A 46 -3.35 -7.96 -0.67
C VAL A 46 -3.27 -6.47 -0.94
N VAL A 47 -2.14 -6.01 -1.48
CA VAL A 47 -2.02 -4.68 -2.09
C VAL A 47 -2.45 -4.83 -3.54
N VAL A 48 -3.53 -4.14 -3.93
CA VAL A 48 -4.14 -4.29 -5.26
C VAL A 48 -4.01 -3.04 -6.14
N GLY A 49 -3.78 -1.87 -5.54
CA GLY A 49 -3.72 -0.61 -6.27
C GLY A 49 -2.73 0.38 -5.65
N HIS A 50 -2.43 1.43 -6.42
CA HIS A 50 -1.52 2.49 -6.03
C HIS A 50 -1.84 3.83 -6.71
N ARG A 51 -1.09 4.86 -6.32
CA ARG A 51 -0.95 6.11 -7.06
C ARG A 51 0.54 6.45 -7.16
N ASP A 52 1.02 6.74 -8.36
CA ASP A 52 2.41 7.16 -8.65
C ASP A 52 3.53 6.24 -8.13
N TYR A 53 3.21 4.99 -7.79
CA TYR A 53 4.18 4.03 -7.25
C TYR A 53 5.29 3.66 -8.25
N GLN A 54 5.12 4.00 -9.53
CA GLN A 54 6.18 3.90 -10.53
C GLN A 54 7.45 4.63 -10.09
N MET A 55 7.30 5.82 -9.48
CA MET A 55 8.44 6.60 -8.98
C MET A 55 9.17 5.87 -7.86
N ILE A 56 8.43 5.21 -6.97
CA ILE A 56 9.00 4.43 -5.86
C ILE A 56 9.67 3.16 -6.39
N ALA A 57 9.02 2.43 -7.30
CA ALA A 57 9.60 1.24 -7.92
C ALA A 57 10.89 1.54 -8.68
N ASP A 58 10.93 2.67 -9.40
CA ASP A 58 12.14 3.14 -10.08
C ASP A 58 13.22 3.56 -9.06
N ALA A 59 12.85 4.20 -7.95
CA ALA A 59 13.79 4.55 -6.89
C ALA A 59 14.43 3.33 -6.22
N ILE A 60 13.61 2.31 -5.92
CA ILE A 60 14.07 1.01 -5.40
C ILE A 60 15.06 0.37 -6.38
N ARG A 61 14.69 0.29 -7.67
CA ARG A 61 15.54 -0.33 -8.70
C ARG A 61 16.87 0.41 -8.87
N ASN A 62 16.83 1.74 -8.86
CA ASN A 62 18.00 2.58 -9.11
C ASN A 62 18.79 2.90 -7.84
N ARG A 63 18.35 2.40 -6.67
CA ARG A 63 18.93 2.71 -5.35
C ARG A 63 19.02 4.22 -5.06
N THR A 64 18.02 4.97 -5.48
CA THR A 64 17.92 6.41 -5.16
C THR A 64 17.08 6.62 -3.90
N PRO A 65 17.32 7.70 -3.13
CA PRO A 65 16.58 7.95 -1.89
C PRO A 65 15.06 8.06 -2.10
N PHE A 66 14.30 7.49 -1.19
CA PHE A 66 12.85 7.69 -1.05
C PHE A 66 12.43 7.54 0.42
N HIS A 67 11.19 7.93 0.72
CA HIS A 67 10.65 7.89 2.07
C HIS A 67 9.32 7.13 2.09
N VAL A 68 9.07 6.39 3.18
CA VAL A 68 7.79 5.74 3.47
C VAL A 68 7.22 6.34 4.75
N LEU A 69 5.95 6.75 4.71
CA LEU A 69 5.24 7.34 5.84
C LEU A 69 3.94 6.60 6.05
N THR A 70 3.65 6.23 7.29
CA THR A 70 2.34 5.74 7.71
C THR A 70 2.01 6.31 9.09
N GLY A 71 0.80 6.05 9.60
CA GLY A 71 0.43 6.37 10.97
C GLY A 71 -0.35 5.23 11.63
N PHE A 72 -0.26 5.12 12.95
CA PHE A 72 -1.05 4.19 13.75
C PHE A 72 -1.80 4.95 14.83
N MET A 73 -3.13 4.79 14.88
CA MET A 73 -3.93 5.34 15.98
C MET A 73 -3.66 4.50 17.25
N PRO A 74 -3.20 5.10 18.37
CA PRO A 74 -2.86 4.35 19.58
C PRO A 74 -4.10 3.99 20.41
N SER A 75 -5.12 3.42 19.77
CA SER A 75 -6.37 2.99 20.43
C SER A 75 -6.36 1.47 20.62
N GLY A 76 -5.90 1.01 21.78
CA GLY A 76 -5.89 -0.41 22.13
C GLY A 76 -4.68 -1.19 21.61
N LEU A 77 -4.80 -2.52 21.59
CA LEU A 77 -3.72 -3.42 21.21
C LEU A 77 -3.67 -3.62 19.69
N PRO A 78 -2.46 -3.70 19.08
CA PRO A 78 -2.33 -4.02 17.68
C PRO A 78 -2.84 -5.44 17.37
N HIS A 79 -3.32 -5.62 16.15
CA HIS A 79 -3.83 -6.89 15.63
C HIS A 79 -3.24 -7.16 14.24
N LEU A 80 -3.57 -8.29 13.62
CA LEU A 80 -2.97 -8.73 12.35
C LEU A 80 -3.15 -7.74 11.20
N GLY A 81 -4.24 -6.99 11.15
CA GLY A 81 -4.39 -5.86 10.21
C GLY A 81 -3.30 -4.78 10.36
N HIS A 82 -2.98 -4.37 11.59
CA HIS A 82 -1.89 -3.42 11.85
C HIS A 82 -0.52 -3.99 11.45
N LEU A 83 -0.30 -5.29 11.69
CA LEU A 83 0.93 -5.98 11.29
C LEU A 83 1.16 -5.93 9.76
N MET A 84 0.10 -5.92 8.94
CA MET A 84 0.26 -5.83 7.49
C MET A 84 0.90 -4.51 7.07
N VAL A 85 0.43 -3.38 7.60
CA VAL A 85 1.02 -2.06 7.34
C VAL A 85 2.46 -1.99 7.84
N MET A 86 2.75 -2.55 9.02
CA MET A 86 4.12 -2.62 9.55
C MET A 86 5.04 -3.43 8.62
N LYS A 87 4.57 -4.54 8.06
CA LYS A 87 5.35 -5.34 7.08
C LYS A 87 5.65 -4.57 5.82
N GLU A 88 4.73 -3.73 5.35
CA GLU A 88 4.96 -2.87 4.18
C GLU A 88 6.07 -1.86 4.49
N VAL A 89 6.04 -1.18 5.65
CA VAL A 89 7.11 -0.26 6.07
C VAL A 89 8.45 -0.97 6.14
N VAL A 90 8.52 -2.12 6.84
CA VAL A 90 9.76 -2.90 6.98
C VAL A 90 10.34 -3.27 5.62
N TRP A 91 9.50 -3.75 4.69
CA TRP A 91 9.97 -4.13 3.36
C TRP A 91 10.53 -2.93 2.59
N HIS A 92 9.85 -1.77 2.60
CA HIS A 92 10.34 -0.56 1.92
C HIS A 92 11.66 -0.04 2.53
N VAL A 93 11.82 -0.13 3.85
CA VAL A 93 13.09 0.21 4.52
C VAL A 93 14.21 -0.75 4.09
N GLN A 94 13.91 -2.04 3.97
CA GLN A 94 14.87 -3.02 3.43
C GLN A 94 15.26 -2.74 1.97
N GLN A 95 14.39 -2.08 1.20
CA GLN A 95 14.69 -1.62 -0.16
C GLN A 95 15.47 -0.29 -0.23
N GLY A 96 15.90 0.27 0.91
CA GLY A 96 16.69 1.50 0.99
C GLY A 96 15.89 2.78 1.24
N GLY A 97 14.60 2.66 1.56
CA GLY A 97 13.76 3.80 1.96
C GLY A 97 13.98 4.22 3.42
N ASN A 98 13.71 5.48 3.73
CA ASN A 98 13.64 5.95 5.12
C ASN A 98 12.20 5.93 5.62
N GLY A 99 11.96 5.24 6.75
CA GLY A 99 10.62 5.07 7.31
C GLY A 99 10.27 6.08 8.39
N TYR A 100 9.03 6.57 8.36
CA TYR A 100 8.41 7.42 9.37
C TYR A 100 7.05 6.82 9.76
N VAL A 101 6.78 6.79 11.05
CA VAL A 101 5.59 6.16 11.65
C VAL A 101 4.98 7.10 12.68
#